data_AF-A0A9X0QA71-F1
#
_entry.id   AF-A0A9X0QA71-F1
#
_cell.length_a   1.000
_cell.length_b   1.000
_cell.length_c   1.000
_cell.angle_alpha   90.00
_cell.angle_beta   90.00
_cell.angle_gamma   90.00
#
_symmetry.space_group_name_H-M   'P 1'
#
loop_
_entity.id
_entity.type
_entity.pdbx_description
1 polymer ?
#
loop_
_entity_poly.entity_id
_entity_poly.type
_entity_poly.pdbx_seq_one_letter_code
_entity_poly.pdbx_strand_id
1 'polypeptide(L)'
;MLSKTFVKDRRVSAFEKGRALITQTWESQLTLSIFLGLLVLTVFLIPVLGLERPYAKFWRDLIFSVVTICGVAIAWENRRLFIFSSFVAIIALVIRWTAWWIRTDNFALWREVATLASIVLICCVLLTQIFRSGIVTSARVQGAVAVYLLLGLGWAHCYHIANRLIPGSFQTSVGSFFSVVEWYYYSFATLTTLGYGDIVPIKPISRSLAIAEALTGQLYLTVLIARLVALEVMSWQIASKMEPEESPLTAHSSARIDEH
;
A
#
# COMPACT_ATOMS: atom_id res chain seq x y z
N MET A 1 -4.79 57.49 -34.06
CA MET A 1 -5.60 56.68 -33.14
C MET A 1 -4.83 55.38 -32.90
N LEU A 2 -3.87 55.41 -31.96
CA LEU A 2 -2.82 54.39 -31.81
C LEU A 2 -3.16 53.41 -30.69
N SER A 3 -3.13 52.13 -31.08
CA SER A 3 -2.79 50.92 -30.32
C SER A 3 -2.45 51.12 -28.84
N LYS A 4 -3.28 50.55 -27.95
CA LYS A 4 -2.90 50.23 -26.56
C LYS A 4 -2.78 48.72 -26.41
N THR A 5 -1.55 48.24 -26.61
CA THR A 5 -0.84 47.24 -25.79
C THR A 5 -1.71 46.27 -24.97
N PHE A 6 -1.99 45.12 -25.59
CA PHE A 6 -2.43 43.89 -24.95
C PHE A 6 -1.18 43.12 -24.46
N VAL A 7 -0.60 43.52 -23.33
CA VAL A 7 0.47 42.76 -22.67
C VAL A 7 0.22 42.78 -21.15
N LYS A 8 -0.75 41.98 -20.71
CA LYS A 8 -0.90 41.60 -19.30
C LYS A 8 -1.39 40.15 -19.28
N ASP A 9 -0.93 39.37 -18.30
CA ASP A 9 -1.35 37.99 -18.00
C ASP A 9 -0.75 36.80 -18.75
N ARG A 10 0.59 36.77 -18.91
CA ARG A 10 1.28 35.47 -19.12
C ARG A 10 2.17 35.00 -17.97
N ARG A 11 2.64 35.92 -17.09
CA ARG A 11 3.54 35.58 -15.97
C ARG A 11 2.84 35.06 -14.71
N VAL A 12 1.57 35.39 -14.49
CA VAL A 12 0.81 34.91 -13.30
C VAL A 12 0.51 33.41 -13.40
N SER A 13 0.30 32.88 -14.62
CA SER A 13 -0.09 31.47 -14.79
C SER A 13 1.01 30.45 -14.44
N ALA A 14 2.30 30.81 -14.53
CA ALA A 14 3.39 29.88 -14.23
C ALA A 14 3.54 29.64 -12.71
N PHE A 15 3.36 30.68 -11.91
CA PHE A 15 3.44 30.60 -10.45
C PHE A 15 2.22 29.89 -9.86
N GLU A 16 1.02 30.14 -10.40
CA GLU A 16 -0.21 29.44 -9.99
C GLU A 16 -0.20 27.95 -10.39
N LYS A 17 0.27 27.63 -11.61
CA LYS A 17 0.48 26.23 -12.03
C LYS A 17 1.53 25.54 -11.17
N GLY A 18 2.64 26.22 -10.83
CA GLY A 18 3.66 25.72 -9.93
C GLY A 18 3.11 25.42 -8.54
N ARG A 19 2.35 26.35 -7.95
CA ARG A 19 1.68 26.13 -6.66
C ARG A 19 0.69 24.98 -6.71
N ALA A 20 -0.14 24.89 -7.76
CA ALA A 20 -1.11 23.82 -7.93
C ALA A 20 -0.45 22.43 -8.07
N LEU A 21 0.67 22.35 -8.80
CA LEU A 21 1.45 21.11 -8.94
C LEU A 21 2.12 20.71 -7.62
N ILE A 22 2.65 21.67 -6.87
CA ILE A 22 3.27 21.43 -5.55
C ILE A 22 2.21 20.98 -4.53
N THR A 23 1.05 21.63 -4.49
CA THR A 23 -0.03 21.21 -3.57
C THR A 23 -0.58 19.84 -3.94
N GLN A 24 -0.77 19.55 -5.23
CA GLN A 24 -1.28 18.24 -5.68
C GLN A 24 -0.30 17.09 -5.36
N THR A 25 1.00 17.32 -5.53
CA THR A 25 2.03 16.32 -5.20
C THR A 25 2.18 16.14 -3.69
N TRP A 26 2.08 17.21 -2.91
CA TRP A 26 2.16 17.16 -1.45
C TRP A 26 0.95 16.44 -0.82
N GLU A 27 -0.27 16.73 -1.27
CA GLU A 27 -1.49 16.07 -0.78
C GLU A 27 -1.49 14.55 -1.04
N SER A 28 -0.99 14.14 -2.22
CA SER A 28 -0.86 12.73 -2.59
C SER A 28 0.17 12.00 -1.71
N GLN A 29 1.34 12.61 -1.46
CA GLN A 29 2.39 12.04 -0.60
C GLN A 29 1.94 11.94 0.87
N LEU A 30 1.21 12.95 1.36
CA LEU A 30 0.68 12.97 2.73
C LEU A 30 -0.37 11.88 2.94
N THR A 31 -1.32 11.74 2.01
CA THR A 31 -2.38 10.72 2.08
C THR A 31 -1.79 9.32 2.14
N LEU A 32 -0.77 9.05 1.31
CA LEU A 32 -0.09 7.76 1.29
C LEU A 32 0.72 7.49 2.56
N SER A 33 1.39 8.51 3.09
CA SER A 33 2.14 8.41 4.36
C SER A 33 1.21 8.12 5.54
N ILE A 34 0.06 8.80 5.60
CA ILE A 34 -0.98 8.55 6.61
C ILE A 34 -1.52 7.12 6.47
N PHE A 35 -1.84 6.70 5.25
CA PHE A 35 -2.33 5.35 4.98
C PHE A 35 -1.32 4.27 5.42
N LEU A 36 -0.05 4.43 5.06
CA LEU A 36 1.02 3.54 5.49
C LEU A 36 1.16 3.52 7.03
N GLY A 37 1.14 4.69 7.66
CA GLY A 37 1.17 4.80 9.12
C GLY A 37 0.02 4.06 9.79
N LEU A 38 -1.20 4.15 9.24
CA LEU A 38 -2.37 3.42 9.73
C LEU A 38 -2.25 1.90 9.52
N LEU A 39 -1.64 1.44 8.42
CA LEU A 39 -1.38 0.02 8.19
C LEU A 39 -0.35 -0.52 9.19
N VAL A 40 0.74 0.20 9.42
CA VAL A 40 1.74 -0.15 10.44
C VAL A 40 1.09 -0.21 11.82
N LEU A 41 0.28 0.80 12.16
CA LEU A 41 -0.50 0.80 13.40
C LEU A 41 -1.41 -0.43 13.50
N THR A 42 -2.08 -0.81 12.41
CA THR A 42 -2.98 -1.97 12.37
C THR A 42 -2.22 -3.28 12.60
N VAL A 43 -1.08 -3.46 11.94
CA VAL A 43 -0.32 -4.71 11.98
C VAL A 43 0.43 -4.87 13.31
N PHE A 44 1.07 -3.82 13.80
CA PHE A 44 1.95 -3.89 14.96
C PHE A 44 1.27 -3.50 16.27
N LEU A 45 0.32 -2.55 16.26
CA LEU A 45 -0.27 -2.05 17.51
C LEU A 45 -1.46 -2.89 17.97
N ILE A 46 -2.27 -3.45 17.06
CA ILE A 46 -3.44 -4.26 17.44
C ILE A 46 -3.06 -5.49 18.28
N PRO A 47 -2.03 -6.29 17.91
CA PRO A 47 -1.61 -7.42 18.73
C PRO A 47 -1.11 -7.01 20.12
N VAL A 48 -0.35 -5.91 20.20
CA VAL A 48 0.28 -5.43 21.43
C VAL A 48 -0.72 -4.86 22.41
N LEU A 49 -1.75 -4.16 21.91
CA LEU A 49 -2.73 -3.50 22.77
C LEU A 49 -3.65 -4.48 23.53
N GLY A 50 -3.51 -5.80 23.32
CA GLY A 50 -4.21 -6.80 24.11
C GLY A 50 -5.70 -6.49 24.19
N LEU A 51 -6.27 -6.10 23.05
CA LEU A 51 -7.64 -5.65 22.91
C LEU A 51 -8.60 -6.87 23.03
N GLU A 52 -8.55 -7.56 24.18
CA GLU A 52 -9.50 -8.58 24.62
C GLU A 52 -10.65 -7.97 25.44
N ARG A 53 -10.62 -6.64 25.63
CA ARG A 53 -11.67 -5.87 26.31
C ARG A 53 -12.86 -5.63 25.37
N PRO A 54 -14.10 -5.47 25.86
CA PRO A 54 -15.28 -5.24 25.01
C PRO A 54 -15.15 -4.03 24.04
N TYR A 55 -14.36 -3.01 24.39
CA TYR A 55 -14.08 -1.85 23.54
C TYR A 55 -13.14 -2.12 22.36
N ALA A 56 -12.43 -3.24 22.37
CA ALA A 56 -11.54 -3.69 21.30
C ALA A 56 -12.20 -3.78 19.93
N LYS A 57 -13.41 -4.35 19.91
CA LYS A 57 -14.18 -4.56 18.68
C LYS A 57 -14.47 -3.21 18.02
N PHE A 58 -14.81 -2.20 18.82
CA PHE A 58 -15.07 -0.83 18.36
C PHE A 58 -13.83 -0.23 17.70
N TRP A 59 -12.72 -0.19 18.42
CA TRP A 59 -11.49 0.43 17.93
C TRP A 59 -10.95 -0.24 16.67
N ARG A 60 -11.02 -1.58 16.59
CA ARG A 60 -10.62 -2.32 15.38
C ARG A 60 -11.50 -1.97 14.17
N ASP A 61 -12.82 -1.90 14.35
CA ASP A 61 -13.74 -1.58 13.26
C ASP A 61 -13.64 -0.11 12.84
N LEU A 62 -13.35 0.79 13.79
CA LEU A 62 -13.03 2.19 13.52
C LEU A 62 -11.73 2.33 12.73
N ILE A 63 -10.63 1.71 13.19
CA ILE A 63 -9.34 1.75 12.49
C ILE A 63 -9.47 1.20 11.07
N PHE A 64 -10.17 0.08 10.89
CA PHE A 64 -10.45 -0.47 9.57
C PHE A 64 -11.21 0.51 8.68
N SER A 65 -12.18 1.24 9.26
CA SER A 65 -12.93 2.24 8.53
C SER A 65 -12.05 3.38 8.05
N VAL A 66 -11.16 3.89 8.92
CA VAL A 66 -10.20 4.94 8.58
C VAL A 66 -9.22 4.45 7.51
N VAL A 67 -8.65 3.25 7.67
CA VAL A 67 -7.76 2.62 6.67
C VAL A 67 -8.47 2.52 5.31
N THR A 68 -9.71 2.05 5.28
CA THR A 68 -10.47 1.88 4.04
C THR A 68 -10.76 3.22 3.36
N ILE A 69 -11.17 4.24 4.13
CA ILE A 69 -11.43 5.58 3.60
C ILE A 69 -10.14 6.19 3.04
N CYS A 70 -9.04 6.13 3.80
CA CYS A 70 -7.73 6.62 3.33
C CYS A 70 -7.26 5.84 2.09
N GLY A 71 -7.46 4.52 2.04
CA GLY A 71 -7.09 3.68 0.90
C GLY A 71 -7.86 4.03 -0.38
N VAL A 72 -9.16 4.34 -0.26
CA VAL A 72 -9.98 4.80 -1.40
C VAL A 72 -9.57 6.21 -1.84
N ALA A 73 -9.22 7.09 -0.90
CA ALA A 73 -8.78 8.45 -1.22
C ALA A 73 -7.53 8.46 -2.12
N ILE A 74 -6.69 7.42 -2.07
CA ILE A 74 -5.52 7.28 -2.95
C ILE A 74 -5.93 7.15 -4.43
N ALA A 75 -7.13 6.62 -4.74
CA ALA A 75 -7.64 6.51 -6.12
C ALA A 75 -8.16 7.84 -6.71
N TRP A 76 -8.07 8.97 -6.00
CA TRP A 76 -8.72 10.23 -6.37
C TRP A 76 -8.38 10.73 -7.79
N GLU A 77 -7.18 10.47 -8.29
CA GLU A 77 -6.76 10.89 -9.63
C GLU A 77 -7.56 10.25 -10.77
N ASN A 78 -8.12 9.04 -10.56
CA ASN A 78 -8.86 8.33 -11.58
C ASN A 78 -10.33 8.16 -11.17
N ARG A 79 -11.19 9.05 -11.68
CA ARG A 79 -12.61 9.11 -11.33
C ARG A 79 -13.35 7.77 -11.43
N ARG A 80 -13.02 6.92 -12.42
CA ARG A 80 -13.67 5.60 -12.57
C ARG A 80 -13.26 4.65 -11.45
N LEU A 81 -11.95 4.56 -11.17
CA LEU A 81 -11.43 3.74 -10.07
C LEU A 81 -11.90 4.26 -8.71
N PHE A 82 -11.95 5.58 -8.53
CA PHE A 82 -12.42 6.21 -7.30
C PHE A 82 -13.89 5.91 -7.02
N ILE A 83 -14.79 6.05 -8.00
CA ILE A 83 -16.22 5.75 -7.83
C ILE A 83 -16.43 4.26 -7.53
N PHE A 84 -15.77 3.37 -8.30
CA PHE A 84 -15.89 1.94 -8.10
C PHE A 84 -15.37 1.51 -6.72
N SER A 85 -14.20 2.01 -6.31
CA SER A 85 -13.63 1.69 -4.99
C SER A 85 -14.41 2.29 -3.83
N SER A 86 -14.97 3.49 -4.00
CA SER A 86 -15.88 4.08 -3.03
C SER A 86 -17.14 3.22 -2.84
N PHE A 87 -17.73 2.73 -3.92
CA PHE A 87 -18.92 1.86 -3.84
C PHE A 87 -18.64 0.57 -3.06
N VAL A 88 -17.54 -0.11 -3.39
CA VAL A 88 -17.12 -1.35 -2.68
C VAL A 88 -16.79 -1.05 -1.22
N ALA A 89 -16.09 0.03 -0.94
CA ALA A 89 -15.76 0.44 0.43
C ALA A 89 -17.01 0.75 1.24
N ILE A 90 -17.98 1.50 0.69
CA ILE A 90 -19.24 1.81 1.37
C ILE A 90 -19.97 0.52 1.72
N ILE A 91 -20.08 -0.43 0.79
CA ILE A 91 -20.71 -1.73 1.06
C ILE A 91 -19.96 -2.45 2.19
N ALA A 92 -18.64 -2.52 2.13
CA ALA A 92 -17.83 -3.16 3.16
C ALA A 92 -18.01 -2.51 4.54
N LEU A 93 -18.06 -1.18 4.60
CA LEU A 93 -18.29 -0.45 5.84
C LEU A 93 -19.71 -0.67 6.39
N VAL A 94 -20.73 -0.61 5.53
CA VAL A 94 -22.12 -0.87 5.94
C VAL A 94 -22.24 -2.27 6.52
N ILE A 95 -21.73 -3.30 5.84
CA ILE A 95 -21.74 -4.69 6.34
C ILE A 95 -20.97 -4.79 7.66
N ARG A 96 -19.81 -4.13 7.76
CA ARG A 96 -18.98 -4.18 8.97
C ARG A 96 -19.67 -3.59 10.20
N TRP A 97 -20.28 -2.41 10.04
CA TRP A 97 -20.97 -1.76 11.15
C TRP A 97 -22.30 -2.45 11.48
N THR A 98 -23.07 -2.89 10.49
CA THR A 98 -24.33 -3.63 10.73
C THR A 98 -24.12 -4.97 11.46
N ALA A 99 -22.92 -5.56 11.39
CA ALA A 99 -22.53 -6.77 12.15
C ALA A 99 -22.48 -6.57 13.67
N TRP A 100 -22.71 -5.35 14.16
CA TRP A 100 -22.88 -5.07 15.59
C TRP A 100 -24.27 -5.50 16.10
N TRP A 101 -25.29 -5.33 15.26
CA TRP A 101 -26.68 -5.66 15.56
C TRP A 101 -27.04 -7.08 15.13
N ILE A 102 -26.52 -7.53 13.98
CA ILE A 102 -26.83 -8.86 13.42
C ILE A 102 -25.69 -9.82 13.77
N ARG A 103 -25.95 -10.76 14.70
CA ARG A 103 -24.96 -11.74 15.19
C ARG A 103 -25.21 -13.15 14.63
N THR A 104 -25.36 -13.28 13.32
CA THR A 104 -25.49 -14.59 12.66
C THR A 104 -24.19 -15.00 11.98
N ASP A 105 -23.92 -16.30 11.92
CA ASP A 105 -22.68 -16.84 11.35
C ASP A 105 -22.50 -16.50 9.87
N ASN A 106 -23.59 -16.57 9.09
CA ASN A 106 -23.60 -16.16 7.69
C ASN A 106 -23.22 -14.68 7.52
N PHE A 107 -23.70 -13.81 8.40
CA PHE A 107 -23.39 -12.38 8.33
C PHE A 107 -21.93 -12.09 8.66
N ALA A 108 -21.35 -12.86 9.60
CA ALA A 108 -19.93 -12.78 9.89
C ALA A 108 -19.06 -13.20 8.70
N LEU A 109 -19.46 -14.22 7.93
CA LEU A 109 -18.78 -14.60 6.68
C LEU A 109 -18.81 -13.46 5.66
N TRP A 110 -19.99 -12.86 5.42
CA TRP A 110 -20.14 -11.74 4.50
C TRP A 110 -19.29 -10.53 4.89
N ARG A 111 -19.15 -10.27 6.19
CA ARG A 111 -18.24 -9.24 6.70
C ARG A 111 -16.79 -9.51 6.31
N GLU A 112 -16.30 -10.74 6.51
CA GLU A 112 -14.92 -11.09 6.14
C GLU A 112 -14.71 -11.00 4.62
N VAL A 113 -15.67 -11.48 3.82
CA VAL A 113 -15.61 -11.41 2.35
C VAL A 113 -15.60 -9.97 1.86
N ALA A 114 -16.45 -9.10 2.42
CA ALA A 114 -16.50 -7.69 2.05
C ALA A 114 -15.21 -6.94 2.45
N THR A 115 -14.66 -7.25 3.63
CA THR A 115 -13.35 -6.74 4.06
C THR A 115 -12.22 -7.20 3.14
N LEU A 116 -12.19 -8.48 2.75
CA LEU A 116 -11.20 -8.99 1.80
C LEU A 116 -11.33 -8.29 0.44
N ALA A 117 -12.54 -8.13 -0.07
CA ALA A 117 -12.79 -7.46 -1.34
C ALA A 117 -12.29 -6.00 -1.35
N SER A 118 -12.49 -5.25 -0.25
CA SER A 118 -11.97 -3.88 -0.16
C SER A 118 -10.44 -3.84 -0.10
N ILE A 119 -9.80 -4.76 0.65
CA ILE A 119 -8.34 -4.87 0.71
C ILE A 119 -7.75 -5.20 -0.67
N VAL A 120 -8.30 -6.19 -1.37
CA VAL A 120 -7.86 -6.57 -2.72
C VAL A 120 -8.00 -5.39 -3.67
N LEU A 121 -9.10 -4.64 -3.59
CA LEU A 121 -9.32 -3.49 -4.46
C LEU A 121 -8.31 -2.37 -4.20
N ILE A 122 -8.04 -2.03 -2.93
CA ILE A 122 -7.03 -1.03 -2.57
C ILE A 122 -5.64 -1.50 -3.01
N CYS A 123 -5.33 -2.79 -2.83
CA CYS A 123 -4.09 -3.39 -3.31
C CYS A 123 -3.94 -3.23 -4.84
N CYS A 124 -4.98 -3.56 -5.62
CA CYS A 124 -5.00 -3.36 -7.07
C CYS A 124 -4.81 -1.89 -7.46
N VAL A 125 -5.50 -0.96 -6.79
CA VAL A 125 -5.32 0.50 -7.01
C VAL A 125 -3.86 0.89 -6.80
N LEU A 126 -3.26 0.52 -5.67
CA LEU A 126 -1.87 0.85 -5.37
C LEU A 126 -0.90 0.22 -6.38
N LEU A 127 -1.10 -1.05 -6.74
CA LEU A 127 -0.28 -1.72 -7.75
C LEU A 127 -0.33 -1.00 -9.10
N THR A 128 -1.52 -0.57 -9.56
CA THR A 128 -1.62 0.21 -10.81
C THR A 128 -0.86 1.53 -10.75
N GLN A 129 -0.83 2.20 -9.59
CA GLN A 129 -0.08 3.44 -9.39
C GLN A 129 1.43 3.18 -9.33
N ILE A 130 1.85 2.12 -8.63
CA ILE A 130 3.26 1.72 -8.49
C ILE A 130 3.83 1.37 -9.86
N PHE A 131 3.13 0.55 -10.65
CA PHE A 131 3.59 0.07 -11.96
C PHE A 131 3.54 1.13 -13.08
N ARG A 132 2.96 2.31 -12.84
CA ARG A 132 2.95 3.41 -13.80
C ARG A 132 4.37 3.91 -14.10
N SER A 133 4.63 4.27 -15.36
CA SER A 133 5.92 4.81 -15.80
C SER A 133 6.26 6.13 -15.11
N GLY A 134 7.54 6.38 -14.81
CA GLY A 134 8.05 7.64 -14.24
C GLY A 134 9.20 7.42 -13.26
N ILE A 135 9.66 8.48 -12.61
CA ILE A 135 10.75 8.45 -11.61
C ILE A 135 10.35 7.71 -10.31
N VAL A 136 11.31 7.06 -9.67
CA VAL A 136 11.11 6.51 -8.32
C VAL A 136 11.00 7.68 -7.35
N THR A 137 9.86 7.80 -6.70
CA THR A 137 9.62 8.78 -5.63
C THR A 137 9.44 8.06 -4.30
N SER A 138 9.64 8.77 -3.19
CA SER A 138 9.36 8.24 -1.84
C SER A 138 7.95 7.64 -1.75
N ALA A 139 6.94 8.29 -2.34
CA ALA A 139 5.59 7.75 -2.45
C ALA A 139 5.52 6.36 -3.12
N ARG A 140 6.30 6.08 -4.17
CA ARG A 140 6.27 4.74 -4.79
C ARG A 140 6.80 3.67 -3.86
N VAL A 141 7.84 3.97 -3.08
CA VAL A 141 8.37 3.05 -2.07
C VAL A 141 7.35 2.84 -0.96
N GLN A 142 6.77 3.93 -0.43
CA GLN A 142 5.71 3.84 0.58
C GLN A 142 4.51 3.02 0.11
N GLY A 143 4.06 3.24 -1.12
CA GLY A 143 2.96 2.48 -1.73
C GLY A 143 3.28 1.00 -1.86
N ALA A 144 4.52 0.66 -2.23
CA ALA A 144 4.96 -0.73 -2.28
C ALA A 144 4.98 -1.39 -0.90
N VAL A 145 5.52 -0.71 0.12
CA VAL A 145 5.46 -1.21 1.50
C VAL A 145 4.01 -1.39 1.95
N ALA A 146 3.13 -0.43 1.63
CA ALA A 146 1.71 -0.51 1.95
C ALA A 146 1.03 -1.71 1.26
N VAL A 147 1.35 -2.00 0.00
CA VAL A 147 0.86 -3.20 -0.70
C VAL A 147 1.33 -4.47 0.01
N TYR A 148 2.59 -4.56 0.42
CA TYR A 148 3.09 -5.74 1.14
C TYR A 148 2.32 -5.97 2.45
N LEU A 149 2.03 -4.91 3.21
CA LEU A 149 1.21 -5.01 4.43
C LEU A 149 -0.24 -5.39 4.12
N LEU A 150 -0.83 -4.85 3.04
CA LEU A 150 -2.18 -5.23 2.59
C LEU A 150 -2.26 -6.68 2.14
N LEU A 151 -1.21 -7.23 1.52
CA LEU A 151 -1.15 -8.65 1.17
C LEU A 151 -1.24 -9.52 2.42
N GLY A 152 -0.46 -9.23 3.47
CA GLY A 152 -0.56 -9.95 4.76
C GLY A 152 -1.96 -9.83 5.38
N LEU A 153 -2.54 -8.63 5.43
CA LEU A 153 -3.91 -8.47 5.92
C LEU A 153 -4.94 -9.25 5.07
N GLY A 154 -4.76 -9.26 3.75
CA GLY A 154 -5.63 -9.99 2.82
C GLY A 154 -5.57 -11.50 3.03
N TRP A 155 -4.37 -12.08 3.11
CA TRP A 155 -4.19 -13.51 3.37
C TRP A 155 -4.73 -13.93 4.73
N ALA A 156 -4.56 -13.10 5.76
CA ALA A 156 -5.19 -13.36 7.05
C ALA A 156 -6.72 -13.50 6.96
N HIS A 157 -7.39 -12.65 6.18
CA HIS A 157 -8.82 -12.79 5.92
C HIS A 157 -9.15 -14.04 5.08
N CYS A 158 -8.32 -14.40 4.10
CA CYS A 158 -8.47 -15.66 3.36
C CYS A 158 -8.44 -16.88 4.31
N TYR A 159 -7.52 -16.91 5.27
CA TYR A 159 -7.43 -17.99 6.25
C TYR A 159 -8.62 -18.03 7.21
N HIS A 160 -9.04 -16.86 7.70
CA HIS A 160 -10.22 -16.77 8.56
C HIS A 160 -11.49 -17.26 7.83
N ILE A 161 -11.66 -16.88 6.56
CA ILE A 161 -12.75 -17.36 5.71
C ILE A 161 -12.65 -18.88 5.50
N ALA A 162 -11.47 -19.40 5.14
CA ALA A 162 -11.26 -20.83 4.92
C ALA A 162 -11.59 -21.67 6.17
N ASN A 163 -11.18 -21.21 7.35
CA ASN A 163 -11.48 -21.87 8.61
C ASN A 163 -12.96 -21.80 9.00
N ARG A 164 -13.67 -20.73 8.60
CA ARG A 164 -15.14 -20.63 8.78
C ARG A 164 -15.91 -21.57 7.87
N LEU A 165 -15.48 -21.70 6.61
CA LEU A 165 -16.12 -22.57 5.63
C LEU A 165 -15.85 -24.05 5.94
N ILE A 166 -14.64 -24.38 6.37
CA ILE A 166 -14.22 -25.75 6.69
C ILE A 166 -13.55 -25.72 8.07
N PRO A 167 -14.34 -25.89 9.16
CA PRO A 167 -13.80 -25.95 10.52
C PRO A 167 -12.73 -27.05 10.66
N GLY A 168 -11.68 -26.76 11.43
CA GLY A 168 -10.53 -27.65 11.57
C GLY A 168 -9.57 -27.64 10.38
N SER A 169 -9.62 -26.58 9.55
CA SER A 169 -8.63 -26.35 8.49
C SER A 169 -7.25 -26.00 9.04
N PHE A 170 -7.19 -25.45 10.25
CA PHE A 170 -5.98 -25.07 10.97
C PHE A 170 -5.98 -25.70 12.36
N GLN A 171 -4.78 -25.99 12.85
CA GLN A 171 -4.53 -26.44 14.23
C GLN A 171 -3.55 -25.47 14.87
N THR A 172 -3.77 -25.14 16.14
CA THR A 172 -2.87 -24.30 16.94
C THR A 172 -2.39 -25.07 18.16
N SER A 173 -1.15 -24.82 18.58
CA SER A 173 -0.62 -25.31 19.87
C SER A 173 -1.10 -24.47 21.06
N VAL A 174 -1.65 -23.28 20.80
CA VAL A 174 -2.06 -22.30 21.82
C VAL A 174 -3.59 -22.16 21.79
N GLY A 175 -4.28 -23.02 22.53
CA GLY A 175 -5.75 -22.95 22.72
C GLY A 175 -6.59 -23.59 21.61
N SER A 176 -7.88 -23.28 21.60
CA SER A 176 -8.87 -23.91 20.70
C SER A 176 -9.59 -22.92 19.76
N PHE A 177 -9.32 -21.62 19.88
CA PHE A 177 -10.03 -20.57 19.14
C PHE A 177 -9.05 -19.60 18.51
N PHE A 178 -9.24 -19.34 17.22
CA PHE A 178 -8.46 -18.35 16.49
C PHE A 178 -9.12 -16.96 16.55
N SER A 179 -8.45 -16.05 17.23
CA SER A 179 -8.66 -14.60 17.19
C SER A 179 -8.21 -14.00 15.86
N VAL A 180 -8.65 -12.76 15.59
CA VAL A 180 -8.19 -11.99 14.41
C VAL A 180 -6.67 -11.78 14.44
N VAL A 181 -6.09 -11.64 15.63
CA VAL A 181 -4.65 -11.41 15.81
C VAL A 181 -3.84 -12.63 15.39
N GLU A 182 -4.32 -13.86 15.69
CA GLU A 182 -3.65 -15.10 15.28
C GLU A 182 -3.64 -15.27 13.76
N TRP A 183 -4.71 -14.86 13.07
CA TRP A 183 -4.73 -14.88 11.60
C TRP A 183 -3.72 -13.89 11.00
N TYR A 184 -3.59 -12.71 11.60
CA TYR A 184 -2.60 -11.72 11.17
C TYR A 184 -1.19 -12.28 11.39
N TYR A 185 -0.94 -12.81 12.58
CA TYR A 185 0.34 -13.42 12.94
C TYR A 185 0.72 -14.57 11.99
N TYR A 186 -0.18 -15.54 11.77
CA TYR A 186 0.08 -16.67 10.88
C TYR A 186 0.35 -16.24 9.44
N SER A 187 -0.42 -15.27 8.93
CA SER A 187 -0.22 -14.72 7.59
C SER A 187 1.13 -14.00 7.47
N PHE A 188 1.46 -13.08 8.36
CA PHE A 188 2.76 -12.39 8.29
C PHE A 188 3.94 -13.36 8.47
N ALA A 189 3.82 -14.37 9.34
CA ALA A 189 4.83 -15.42 9.49
C ALA A 189 5.00 -16.26 8.21
N THR A 190 3.91 -16.55 7.50
CA THR A 190 3.93 -17.32 6.24
C THR A 190 4.44 -16.47 5.07
N LEU A 191 3.94 -15.23 4.93
CA LEU A 191 4.32 -14.26 3.90
C LEU A 191 5.82 -13.90 3.95
N THR A 192 6.39 -13.87 5.15
CA THR A 192 7.82 -13.62 5.39
C THR A 192 8.66 -14.91 5.40
N THR A 193 8.05 -16.06 5.13
CA THR A 193 8.70 -17.40 5.13
C THR A 193 9.31 -17.81 6.46
N LEU A 194 8.88 -17.18 7.55
CA LEU A 194 9.41 -17.42 8.89
C LEU A 194 8.85 -18.72 9.49
N GLY A 195 7.52 -18.91 9.42
CA GLY A 195 6.86 -20.18 9.74
C GLY A 195 7.20 -20.81 11.10
N TYR A 196 6.91 -20.13 12.22
CA TYR A 196 7.19 -20.64 13.57
C TYR A 196 6.62 -22.04 13.88
N GLY A 197 5.53 -22.43 13.22
CA GLY A 197 4.95 -23.78 13.31
C GLY A 197 3.99 -24.00 14.48
N ASP A 198 3.62 -22.93 15.19
CA ASP A 198 2.63 -22.91 16.26
C ASP A 198 1.18 -22.96 15.73
N ILE A 199 0.93 -22.36 14.55
CA ILE A 199 -0.30 -22.53 13.77
C ILE A 199 0.05 -23.28 12.48
N VAL A 200 -0.66 -24.39 12.22
CA VAL A 200 -0.38 -25.27 11.06
C VAL A 200 -1.62 -25.56 10.22
N PRO A 201 -1.51 -25.53 8.88
CA PRO A 201 -2.60 -25.89 7.98
C PRO A 201 -2.74 -27.41 7.85
N ILE A 202 -3.93 -27.94 8.18
CA ILE A 202 -4.19 -29.38 8.21
C ILE A 202 -4.85 -29.88 6.91
N LYS A 203 -5.82 -29.11 6.39
CA LYS A 203 -6.63 -29.52 5.24
C LYS A 203 -5.98 -29.11 3.90
N PRO A 204 -6.34 -29.77 2.78
CA PRO A 204 -5.76 -29.43 1.48
C PRO A 204 -5.93 -27.96 1.08
N ILE A 205 -7.10 -27.36 1.38
CA ILE A 205 -7.37 -25.96 1.05
C ILE A 205 -6.48 -24.98 1.83
N SER A 206 -6.27 -25.20 3.13
CA SER A 206 -5.43 -24.35 3.95
C SER A 206 -3.95 -24.49 3.59
N ARG A 207 -3.51 -25.71 3.23
CA ARG A 207 -2.15 -25.94 2.70
C ARG A 207 -1.93 -25.23 1.37
N SER A 208 -2.90 -25.30 0.46
CA SER A 208 -2.81 -24.60 -0.83
C SER A 208 -2.75 -23.08 -0.65
N LEU A 209 -3.52 -22.51 0.29
CA LEU A 209 -3.47 -21.09 0.61
C LEU A 209 -2.09 -20.70 1.17
N ALA A 210 -1.54 -21.50 2.09
CA ALA A 210 -0.21 -21.26 2.66
C ALA A 210 0.90 -21.29 1.60
N ILE A 211 0.86 -22.25 0.66
CA ILE A 211 1.80 -22.31 -0.46
C ILE A 211 1.67 -21.05 -1.33
N ALA A 212 0.44 -20.66 -1.66
CA ALA A 212 0.19 -19.49 -2.50
C ALA A 212 0.66 -18.19 -1.83
N GLU A 213 0.45 -18.03 -0.53
CA GLU A 213 0.94 -16.89 0.23
C GLU A 213 2.47 -16.84 0.25
N ALA A 214 3.13 -17.94 0.58
CA ALA A 214 4.60 -18.00 0.65
C ALA A 214 5.24 -17.65 -0.71
N LEU A 215 4.69 -18.17 -1.82
CA LEU A 215 5.12 -17.80 -3.16
C LEU A 215 4.85 -16.32 -3.47
N THR A 216 3.67 -15.80 -3.08
CA THR A 216 3.32 -14.39 -3.29
C THR A 216 4.28 -13.47 -2.56
N GLY A 217 4.62 -13.78 -1.29
CA GLY A 217 5.55 -12.99 -0.47
C GLY A 217 6.93 -12.90 -1.10
N GLN A 218 7.49 -14.04 -1.51
CA GLN A 218 8.83 -14.09 -2.08
C GLN A 218 8.90 -13.44 -3.47
N LEU A 219 7.93 -13.72 -4.34
CA LEU A 219 7.88 -13.14 -5.68
C LEU A 219 7.66 -11.63 -5.62
N TYR A 220 6.78 -11.16 -4.74
CA TYR A 220 6.52 -9.73 -4.56
C TYR A 220 7.79 -8.99 -4.16
N LEU A 221 8.48 -9.45 -3.12
CA LEU A 221 9.69 -8.80 -2.61
C LEU A 221 10.80 -8.78 -3.68
N THR A 222 10.98 -9.90 -4.37
CA THR A 222 11.99 -10.05 -5.43
C THR A 222 11.73 -9.08 -6.59
N VAL A 223 10.50 -9.07 -7.11
CA VAL A 223 10.11 -8.19 -8.23
C VAL A 223 10.19 -6.72 -7.84
N LEU A 224 9.79 -6.39 -6.61
CA LEU A 224 9.85 -5.02 -6.10
C LEU A 224 11.29 -4.49 -6.06
N ILE A 225 12.20 -5.24 -5.43
CA ILE A 225 13.61 -4.83 -5.30
C ILE A 225 14.25 -4.71 -6.68
N ALA A 226 14.06 -5.71 -7.55
CA ALA A 226 14.61 -5.69 -8.91
C ALA A 226 14.16 -4.44 -9.68
N ARG A 227 12.88 -4.05 -9.53
CA ARG A 227 12.34 -2.86 -10.18
C ARG A 227 12.90 -1.56 -9.60
N LEU A 228 13.01 -1.44 -8.29
CA LEU A 228 13.58 -0.24 -7.65
C LEU A 228 15.03 -0.03 -8.07
N VAL A 229 15.83 -1.10 -8.08
CA VAL A 229 17.23 -1.06 -8.53
C VAL A 229 17.32 -0.69 -10.02
N ALA A 230 16.50 -1.29 -10.88
CA ALA A 230 16.50 -0.99 -12.31
C ALA A 230 16.20 0.49 -12.60
N LEU A 231 15.27 1.08 -11.86
CA LEU A 231 14.93 2.49 -12.01
C LEU A 231 16.02 3.43 -11.48
N GLU A 232 16.73 3.05 -10.42
CA GLU A 232 17.85 3.81 -9.87
C GLU A 232 19.07 3.76 -10.80
N VAL A 233 19.36 2.60 -11.39
CA VAL A 233 20.44 2.50 -12.40
C VAL A 233 20.11 3.37 -13.63
N MET A 234 18.84 3.41 -14.04
CA MET A 234 18.40 4.25 -15.16
C MET A 234 18.53 5.75 -14.84
N SER A 235 18.18 6.17 -13.62
CA SER A 235 18.33 7.58 -13.20
C SER A 235 19.80 8.01 -13.21
N TRP A 236 20.70 7.14 -12.71
CA TRP A 236 22.14 7.39 -12.72
C TRP A 236 22.72 7.48 -14.14
N GLN A 237 22.31 6.59 -15.05
CA GLN A 237 22.74 6.65 -16.45
C GLN A 237 22.32 7.94 -17.16
N ILE A 238 21.12 8.44 -16.85
CA ILE A 238 20.63 9.72 -17.40
C ILE A 238 21.46 10.87 -16.84
N ALA A 239 21.75 10.88 -15.54
CA ALA A 239 22.57 11.92 -14.90
C ALA A 239 24.00 11.96 -15.48
N SER A 240 24.65 10.81 -15.64
CA SER A 240 26.02 10.72 -16.19
C SER A 240 26.13 11.22 -17.65
N LYS A 241 25.06 11.11 -18.45
CA LYS A 241 25.04 11.63 -19.83
C LYS A 241 24.80 13.14 -19.91
N MET A 242 24.35 13.77 -18.83
CA MET A 242 24.08 15.21 -18.77
C MET A 242 25.25 16.02 -18.18
N GLU A 243 26.25 15.36 -17.59
CA GLU A 243 27.51 16.04 -17.23
C GLU A 243 28.21 16.47 -18.54
N PRO A 244 28.42 17.78 -18.75
CA PRO A 244 29.16 18.24 -19.92
C PRO A 244 30.58 17.69 -19.79
N GLU A 245 31.03 16.96 -20.80
CA GLU A 245 32.41 16.56 -20.98
C GLU A 245 33.27 17.81 -20.76
N GLU A 246 34.02 17.88 -19.66
CA GLU A 246 34.96 18.97 -19.44
C GLU A 246 35.90 18.98 -20.64
N SER A 247 35.68 19.95 -21.53
CA SER A 247 36.45 20.09 -22.75
C SER A 247 37.93 20.16 -22.39
N PRO A 248 38.81 19.32 -22.96
CA PRO A 248 40.25 19.35 -22.69
C PRO A 248 40.94 20.70 -22.99
N LEU A 249 40.21 21.65 -23.58
CA LEU A 249 40.72 22.94 -24.04
C LEU A 249 41.03 23.95 -22.91
N THR A 250 40.57 23.73 -21.67
CA THR A 250 40.92 24.62 -20.55
C THR A 250 42.24 24.26 -19.86
N ALA A 251 42.77 23.04 -20.05
CA ALA A 251 44.02 22.60 -19.42
C ALA A 251 45.29 23.14 -20.09
N HIS A 252 45.24 23.51 -21.37
CA HIS A 252 46.41 24.02 -22.10
C HIS A 252 46.54 25.55 -22.11
N SER A 253 45.55 26.29 -21.61
CA SER A 253 45.57 27.76 -21.59
C SER A 253 46.29 28.34 -20.36
N SER A 254 46.30 27.63 -19.22
CA SER A 254 46.95 28.11 -17.99
C SER A 254 48.47 27.90 -17.95
N ALA A 255 49.04 27.09 -18.84
CA ALA A 255 50.47 26.80 -18.87
C ALA A 255 51.30 27.78 -19.71
N ARG A 256 50.69 28.80 -20.34
CA ARG A 256 51.37 29.71 -21.28
C ARG A 256 51.38 31.19 -20.84
N ILE A 257 51.08 31.48 -19.57
CA ILE A 257 51.08 32.85 -19.04
C ILE A 257 52.29 33.15 -18.13
N ASP A 258 53.09 32.13 -17.75
CA ASP A 258 54.26 32.31 -16.88
C ASP A 258 55.62 32.45 -17.62
N GLU A 259 55.60 32.63 -18.94
CA GLU A 259 56.79 33.02 -19.72
C GLU A 259 56.55 34.37 -20.39
N HIS A 260 56.79 35.48 -19.68
CA HIS A 260 57.35 36.74 -20.19
C HIS A 260 57.59 37.76 -19.09
#